data_AF-A0A1F2TRR2-F1
#
_entry.id   AF-A0A1F2TRR2-F1
#
_cell.length_a   1.000
_cell.length_b   1.000
_cell.length_c   1.000
_cell.angle_alpha   90.00
_cell.angle_beta   90.00
_cell.angle_gamma   90.00
#
_symmetry.space_group_name_H-M   'P 1'
#
loop_
_entity.id
_entity.type
_entity.pdbx_description
1 polymer ?
#
loop_
_entity_poly.entity_id
_entity_poly.type
_entity_poly.pdbx_seq_one_letter_code
_entity_poly.pdbx_strand_id
1 'polypeptide(L)'
;MAVLGQAAAASLFGTDEAVGRHVKVNQQWFRVIGVAGPQLAAQTDMGGLPAQDRNNVFLAFFVSASVGIIFGVYPAVRASSLDPVYALHYE
;
A
#
# COMPACT_ATOMS: atom_id res chain seq x y z
N MET A 1 10.16 15.70 -24.67
CA MET A 1 8.74 15.30 -24.70
C MET A 1 8.25 15.15 -23.26
N ALA A 2 7.00 15.46 -22.97
CA ALA A 2 6.44 15.41 -21.62
C ALA A 2 5.04 14.78 -21.63
N VAL A 3 4.64 14.17 -20.51
CA VAL A 3 3.28 13.70 -20.24
C VAL A 3 2.71 14.56 -19.13
N LEU A 4 1.52 15.12 -19.32
CA LEU A 4 0.87 15.99 -18.33
C LEU A 4 -0.21 15.22 -17.56
N GLY A 5 -0.39 15.50 -16.28
CA GLY A 5 -1.55 15.01 -15.54
C GLY A 5 -2.85 15.70 -15.98
N GLN A 6 -4.01 15.04 -15.87
CA GLN A 6 -5.30 15.60 -16.28
C GLN A 6 -5.57 17.01 -15.72
N ALA A 7 -5.29 17.24 -14.44
CA ALA A 7 -5.51 18.55 -13.82
C ALA A 7 -4.60 19.64 -14.39
N ALA A 8 -3.33 19.30 -14.66
CA ALA A 8 -2.36 20.22 -15.26
C ALA A 8 -2.66 20.50 -16.73
N ALA A 9 -3.14 19.49 -17.48
CA ALA A 9 -3.58 19.68 -18.85
C ALA A 9 -4.81 20.60 -18.91
N ALA A 10 -5.79 20.41 -18.02
CA ALA A 10 -6.99 21.23 -17.95
C ALA A 10 -6.69 22.69 -17.55
N SER A 11 -5.75 22.92 -16.63
CA SER A 11 -5.39 24.29 -16.23
C SER A 11 -4.57 25.02 -17.28
N LEU A 12 -3.74 24.32 -18.05
CA LEU A 12 -2.86 24.92 -19.06
C LEU A 12 -3.52 25.08 -20.43
N PHE A 13 -4.38 24.13 -20.83
CA PHE A 13 -4.97 24.09 -22.17
C PHE A 13 -6.51 24.15 -22.17
N GLY A 14 -7.16 24.17 -20.99
CA GLY A 14 -8.61 24.28 -20.89
C GLY A 14 -9.33 23.06 -21.45
N THR A 15 -10.32 23.30 -22.31
CA THR A 15 -11.07 22.26 -23.04
C THR A 15 -10.38 21.81 -24.32
N ASP A 16 -9.29 22.47 -24.72
CA ASP A 16 -8.61 22.16 -25.96
C ASP A 16 -7.65 20.99 -25.80
N GLU A 17 -7.38 20.27 -26.89
CA GLU A 17 -6.46 19.15 -26.92
C GLU A 17 -5.03 19.57 -26.52
N ALA A 18 -4.51 18.99 -25.43
CA ALA A 18 -3.17 19.28 -24.94
C ALA A 18 -2.08 18.53 -25.72
N VAL A 19 -2.41 17.40 -26.36
CA VAL A 19 -1.45 16.57 -27.09
C VAL A 19 -0.94 17.31 -28.33
N GLY A 20 0.37 17.27 -28.55
CA GLY A 20 1.04 17.98 -29.64
C GLY A 20 1.45 19.42 -29.31
N ARG A 21 0.91 20.02 -28.24
CA ARG A 21 1.27 21.38 -27.83
C ARG A 21 2.59 21.43 -27.06
N HIS A 22 3.18 22.62 -26.96
CA HIS A 22 4.43 22.84 -26.23
C HIS A 22 4.14 23.48 -24.87
N VAL A 23 4.74 22.93 -23.82
CA VAL A 23 4.74 23.48 -22.47
C VAL A 23 6.16 23.94 -22.09
N LYS A 24 6.26 25.06 -21.40
CA LYS A 24 7.54 25.60 -20.90
C LYS A 24 7.73 25.20 -19.44
N VAL A 25 8.83 24.50 -19.14
CA VAL A 25 9.21 24.14 -17.78
C VAL A 25 10.63 24.65 -17.55
N ASN A 26 10.82 25.56 -16.57
CA ASN A 26 12.13 26.08 -16.16
C ASN A 26 13.05 26.50 -17.34
N GLN A 27 12.53 27.25 -18.31
CA GLN A 27 13.20 27.71 -19.54
C GLN A 27 13.37 26.70 -20.69
N GLN A 28 12.94 25.46 -20.53
CA GLN A 28 12.98 24.46 -21.59
C GLN A 28 11.58 24.17 -22.16
N TRP A 29 11.48 24.05 -23.48
CA TRP A 29 10.25 23.70 -24.17
C TRP A 29 10.11 22.17 -24.31
N PHE A 30 8.94 21.66 -23.97
CA PHE A 30 8.62 20.25 -24.11
C PHE A 30 7.32 20.08 -24.91
N ARG A 31 7.35 19.19 -25.90
CA ARG A 31 6.13 18.73 -26.58
C ARG A 31 5.36 17.76 -25.69
N VAL A 32 4.10 18.06 -25.46
CA VAL A 32 3.14 17.19 -24.78
C VAL A 32 2.79 16.06 -25.75
N ILE A 33 3.07 14.81 -25.37
CA ILE A 33 2.78 13.63 -26.20
C ILE A 33 1.60 12.82 -25.67
N GLY A 34 1.12 13.14 -24.47
CA GLY A 34 0.00 12.46 -23.84
C GLY A 34 -0.45 13.20 -22.58
N VAL A 35 -1.71 12.98 -22.23
CA VAL A 35 -2.28 13.39 -20.94
C VAL A 35 -2.56 12.11 -20.16
N ALA A 36 -1.93 11.98 -19.00
CA ALA A 36 -2.29 10.92 -18.07
C ALA A 36 -3.75 11.15 -17.67
N GLY A 37 -4.57 10.11 -17.85
CA GLY A 37 -5.96 10.11 -17.37
C GLY A 37 -6.01 10.43 -15.88
N PRO A 38 -7.21 10.66 -15.34
CA PRO A 38 -7.35 10.81 -13.90
C PRO A 38 -6.80 9.51 -13.34
N GLN A 39 -5.71 9.62 -12.58
CA GLN A 39 -5.34 8.56 -11.68
C GLN A 39 -6.45 8.61 -10.65
N LEU A 40 -7.59 7.96 -10.97
CA LEU A 40 -8.55 7.49 -9.98
C LEU A 40 -7.63 6.80 -9.00
N ALA A 41 -7.34 7.52 -7.90
CA ALA A 41 -6.24 7.24 -7.00
C ALA A 41 -6.21 5.74 -6.86
N ALA A 42 -5.21 5.11 -7.53
CA ALA A 42 -5.26 3.73 -7.98
C ALA A 42 -6.03 2.99 -6.92
N GLN A 43 -7.30 2.69 -7.22
CA GLN A 43 -8.26 2.30 -6.20
C GLN A 43 -7.50 1.24 -5.43
N THR A 44 -7.09 1.56 -4.20
CA THR A 44 -6.27 0.66 -3.42
C THR A 44 -7.20 -0.43 -2.90
N ASP A 45 -8.03 -0.97 -3.79
CA ASP A 45 -8.71 -2.25 -3.78
C ASP A 45 -7.71 -3.38 -4.08
N MET A 46 -6.42 -3.13 -3.86
CA MET A 46 -5.60 -4.06 -3.11
C MET A 46 -5.46 -3.54 -1.68
N GLY A 47 -6.51 -3.72 -0.85
CA GLY A 47 -6.47 -3.44 0.59
C GLY A 47 -7.24 -2.19 1.07
N GLY A 48 -8.42 -1.93 0.50
CA GLY A 48 -9.26 -0.76 0.77
C GLY A 48 -9.84 -0.71 2.18
N LEU A 49 -9.08 -0.13 3.11
CA LEU A 49 -9.63 0.45 4.33
C LEU A 49 -9.26 1.94 4.38
N PRO A 50 -10.09 2.86 3.86
CA PRO A 50 -10.16 4.17 4.47
C PRO A 50 -10.63 3.91 5.90
N ALA A 51 -9.79 4.30 6.85
CA ALA A 51 -9.97 4.01 8.23
C ALA A 51 -11.31 4.59 8.73
N GLN A 52 -12.30 3.72 8.81
CA GLN A 52 -13.21 3.68 9.93
C GLN A 52 -12.34 3.31 11.15
N ASP A 53 -11.52 4.27 11.60
CA ASP A 53 -10.35 4.11 12.48
C ASP A 53 -10.59 3.19 13.68
N ARG A 54 -11.81 3.14 14.23
CA ARG A 54 -12.13 2.30 15.38
C ARG A 54 -12.27 0.82 15.05
N ASN A 55 -13.00 0.46 13.99
CA ASN A 55 -13.28 -0.95 13.68
C ASN A 55 -12.03 -1.67 13.15
N ASN A 56 -11.20 -0.96 12.39
CA ASN A 56 -9.98 -1.52 11.84
C ASN A 56 -8.91 -1.80 12.92
N VAL A 57 -8.78 -0.91 13.92
CA VAL A 57 -7.86 -1.13 15.04
C VAL A 57 -8.24 -2.37 15.85
N PHE A 58 -9.54 -2.60 16.10
CA PHE A 58 -9.98 -3.83 16.76
C PHE A 58 -9.68 -5.06 15.92
N LEU A 59 -10.00 -5.04 14.62
CA LEU A 59 -9.73 -6.17 13.74
C LEU A 59 -8.23 -6.50 13.67
N ALA A 60 -7.38 -5.49 13.48
CA ALA A 60 -5.92 -5.65 13.45
C ALA A 60 -5.36 -6.17 14.78
N PHE A 61 -5.87 -5.67 15.91
CA PHE A 61 -5.49 -6.14 17.24
C PHE A 61 -5.83 -7.63 17.43
N PHE A 62 -7.05 -8.04 17.09
CA PHE A 62 -7.47 -9.43 17.24
C PHE A 62 -6.73 -10.36 16.29
N VAL A 63 -6.50 -9.98 15.04
CA VAL A 63 -5.71 -10.78 14.08
C VAL A 63 -4.28 -10.99 14.60
N SER A 64 -3.61 -9.92 15.05
CA SER A 64 -2.27 -10.02 15.62
C SER A 64 -2.23 -10.89 16.88
N ALA A 65 -3.17 -10.67 17.80
CA ALA A 65 -3.28 -11.44 19.04
C ALA A 65 -3.56 -12.93 18.76
N SER A 66 -4.49 -13.25 17.86
CA SER A 66 -4.80 -14.63 17.49
C SER A 66 -3.60 -15.33 16.86
N VAL A 67 -2.90 -14.69 15.92
CA VAL A 67 -1.69 -15.26 15.30
C VAL A 67 -0.61 -15.48 16.37
N GLY A 68 -0.34 -14.48 17.21
CA GLY A 68 0.65 -14.59 18.28
C GLY A 68 0.32 -15.67 19.31
N ILE A 69 -0.96 -15.83 19.68
CA ILE A 69 -1.40 -16.86 20.64
C ILE A 69 -1.32 -18.24 20.00
N ILE A 70 -1.82 -18.43 18.78
CA ILE A 70 -1.79 -19.74 18.11
C ILE A 70 -0.33 -20.19 17.93
N PHE A 71 0.51 -19.35 17.34
CA PHE A 71 1.90 -19.71 17.08
C PHE A 71 2.82 -19.58 18.30
N GLY A 72 2.40 -18.93 19.38
CA GLY A 72 3.17 -18.84 20.62
C GLY A 72 2.81 -19.96 21.60
N VAL A 73 1.51 -20.14 21.87
CA VAL A 73 1.01 -21.10 22.86
C VAL A 73 1.06 -22.52 22.33
N TYR A 74 0.70 -22.78 21.07
CA TYR A 74 0.73 -24.14 20.52
C TYR A 74 2.12 -24.80 20.61
N PRO A 75 3.23 -24.17 20.17
CA PRO A 75 4.55 -24.78 20.35
C PRO A 75 5.02 -24.76 21.81
N ALA A 76 4.65 -23.78 22.63
CA ALA A 76 5.03 -23.74 24.04
C ALA A 76 4.42 -24.91 24.83
N VAL A 77 3.14 -25.23 24.60
CA VAL A 77 2.46 -26.37 25.22
C VAL A 77 3.04 -27.69 24.71
N ARG A 78 3.36 -27.77 23.41
CA ARG A 78 4.08 -28.93 22.86
C ARG A 78 5.47 -29.09 23.50
N ALA A 79 6.21 -28.00 23.70
CA ALA A 79 7.53 -28.02 24.31
C ALA A 79 7.48 -28.39 25.80
N SER A 80 6.49 -27.91 26.55
CA SER A 80 6.32 -28.27 27.98
C SER A 80 5.86 -29.71 28.20
N SER A 81 5.27 -30.33 27.17
CA SER A 81 4.89 -31.75 27.21
C SER A 81 6.06 -32.70 26.92
N LEU A 82 7.22 -32.17 26.51
CA LEU A 82 8.46 -32.94 26.48
C LEU A 82 9.01 -32.98 27.90
N ASP A 83 9.06 -34.18 28.49
CA ASP A 83 9.46 -34.39 29.87
C ASP A 83 10.83 -33.74 30.15
N PRO A 84 10.91 -32.71 31.02
CA PRO A 84 12.14 -31.96 31.29
C PRO A 84 13.23 -32.81 31.97
N VAL A 85 12.92 -34.05 32.32
CA VAL A 85 13.85 -35.07 32.84
C VAL A 85 14.77 -35.63 31.74
N TYR A 86 14.33 -35.73 30.48
CA TYR A 86 15.17 -36.26 29.39
C TYR A 86 16.26 -35.28 28.92
N ALA A 87 16.08 -33.97 29.13
CA ALA A 87 17.04 -32.95 28.73
C ALA A 87 18.28 -32.86 29.65
N LEU A 88 18.19 -33.40 30.87
CA LEU A 88 19.29 -33.40 31.84
C LEU A 88 20.13 -34.69 31.81
N HIS A 89 19.65 -35.74 31.14
CA HIS A 89 20.35 -37.01 30.97
C HIS A 89 20.95 -37.16 29.56
N TYR A 90 21.00 -36.08 28.79
CA TYR A 90 21.73 -36.00 27.53
C TYR A 90 23.21 -35.71 27.84
N GLU A 91 23.82 -36.66 28.53
CA GLU A 91 25.25 -36.95 28.45
C GLU A 91 25.49 -38.01 27.36
#